data_AF-A0A5C6TZ30-F1
#
_entry.id   AF-A0A5C6TZ30-F1
#
_cell.length_a   1.000
_cell.length_b   1.000
_cell.length_c   1.000
_cell.angle_alpha   90.00
_cell.angle_beta   90.00
_cell.angle_gamma   90.00
#
_symmetry.space_group_name_H-M   'P 1'
#
loop_
_entity.id
_entity.type
_entity.pdbx_description
1 polymer ?
#
loop_
_entity_poly.entity_id
_entity_poly.type
_entity_poly.pdbx_seq_one_letter_code
_entity_poly.pdbx_strand_id
1 'polypeptide(L)'
;MLLAVALLKDRNGVIDINLPVSGSINDPQFSVFGIVLKVIGNLLVKALTAPFALLAGGGGEDLSVVEFRPGTALLADSGRGTLDKVAKALADRDALKMTVTGSADAAAESEALRRAVLEARLLAERRRELLRDGATAAQADALSTLDAATRERVLRAVYRAADIPDKPRNALRMLRDIPPAEMEALLKRQIAAGPDAMRELALQRGGGARCADCQGAAGRAAVPRRAQARRRGRPLRQCAAVAVDELNADQRAGRPSSRWRR
;
A
#
# COMPACT_ATOMS: atom_id res chain seq x y z
N MET A 1 25.73 -10.36 12.06
CA MET A 1 25.40 -10.53 13.49
C MET A 1 25.61 -9.22 14.27
N LEU A 2 24.82 -8.17 13.99
CA LEU A 2 24.90 -6.88 14.71
C LEU A 2 23.53 -6.39 15.23
N LEU A 3 22.48 -7.18 15.03
CA LEU A 3 21.10 -6.79 15.36
C LEU A 3 20.86 -6.78 16.88
N ALA A 4 21.42 -7.74 17.61
CA ALA A 4 21.15 -7.94 19.03
C ALA A 4 21.58 -6.73 19.91
N VAL A 5 22.71 -6.11 19.61
CA VAL A 5 23.21 -4.93 20.36
C VAL A 5 22.42 -3.66 20.00
N ALA A 6 21.94 -3.55 18.75
CA ALA A 6 21.12 -2.41 18.31
C ALA A 6 19.67 -2.47 18.83
N LEU A 7 19.17 -3.66 19.17
CA LEU A 7 17.84 -3.81 19.77
C LEU A 7 17.77 -3.45 21.26
N LEU A 8 18.91 -3.44 21.96
CA LEU A 8 18.98 -3.27 23.41
C LEU A 8 19.18 -1.83 23.87
N LYS A 9 19.46 -0.90 22.93
CA LYS A 9 19.79 0.50 23.24
C LYS A 9 18.59 1.41 22.96
N ASP A 10 18.08 2.06 24.01
CA ASP A 10 17.10 3.15 23.90
C ASP A 10 17.77 4.45 23.42
N ARG A 11 16.96 5.44 22.98
CA ARG A 11 17.36 6.78 22.52
C ARG A 11 18.29 7.52 23.48
N ASN A 12 18.18 7.23 24.78
CA ASN A 12 19.02 7.83 25.83
C ASN A 12 20.30 7.03 26.13
N GLY A 13 20.54 5.92 25.42
CA GLY A 13 21.73 5.08 25.61
C GLY A 13 21.72 4.19 26.86
N VAL A 14 20.59 4.09 27.57
CA VAL A 14 20.43 3.30 28.79
C VAL A 14 20.06 1.85 28.45
N ILE A 15 20.71 0.90 29.13
CA ILE A 15 20.38 -0.54 29.11
C ILE A 15 19.77 -0.86 30.48
N ASP A 16 18.46 -0.70 30.63
CA ASP A 16 17.75 -1.05 31.87
C ASP A 16 17.39 -2.55 31.83
N ILE A 17 18.27 -3.38 32.41
CA ILE A 17 17.97 -4.78 32.67
C ILE A 17 17.73 -4.93 34.17
N ASN A 18 16.49 -4.68 34.59
CA ASN A 18 16.03 -5.05 35.92
C ASN A 18 15.73 -6.55 35.94
N LEU A 19 16.77 -7.36 36.15
CA LEU A 19 16.63 -8.77 36.51
C LEU A 19 16.56 -8.85 38.04
N PRO A 20 15.38 -9.06 38.66
CA PRO A 20 15.32 -9.31 40.09
C PRO A 20 15.90 -10.70 40.35
N VAL A 21 17.16 -10.76 40.78
CA VAL A 21 17.81 -12.01 41.21
C VAL A 21 17.75 -12.09 42.74
N SER A 22 16.54 -12.21 43.27
CA SER A 22 16.32 -12.45 44.70
C SER A 22 15.12 -13.35 44.90
N GLY A 23 15.36 -14.65 45.12
CA GLY A 23 14.33 -15.64 45.44
C GLY A 23 14.94 -16.98 45.84
N SER A 24 14.72 -17.38 47.09
CA SER A 24 15.20 -18.64 47.67
C SER A 24 14.45 -19.85 47.08
N ILE A 25 15.18 -20.94 46.85
CA ILE A 25 14.82 -22.17 46.10
C ILE A 25 13.70 -23.04 46.74
N ASN A 26 13.13 -22.64 47.88
CA ASN A 26 12.34 -23.55 48.74
C ASN A 26 10.89 -23.12 49.05
N ASP A 27 10.22 -22.36 48.17
CA ASP A 27 8.83 -21.93 48.41
C ASP A 27 7.89 -22.29 47.25
N PRO A 28 6.71 -22.92 47.46
CA PRO A 28 5.74 -23.26 46.40
C PRO A 28 5.22 -22.08 45.54
N GLN A 29 5.60 -20.85 45.84
CA GLN A 29 5.58 -19.69 44.91
C GLN A 29 6.54 -19.86 43.70
N PHE A 30 7.33 -20.94 43.62
CA PHE A 30 8.16 -21.32 42.46
C PHE A 30 7.36 -21.62 41.17
N SER A 31 6.02 -21.63 41.20
CA SER A 31 5.19 -21.79 39.99
C SER A 31 5.30 -20.60 39.02
N VAL A 32 5.88 -19.47 39.47
CA VAL A 32 6.22 -18.34 38.60
C VAL A 32 7.36 -18.69 37.64
N PHE A 33 8.32 -19.55 38.01
CA PHE A 33 9.43 -19.94 37.13
C PHE A 33 8.95 -20.69 35.89
N GLY A 34 7.93 -21.56 36.03
CA GLY A 34 7.29 -22.25 34.90
C GLY A 34 6.55 -21.29 33.97
N ILE A 35 5.89 -20.26 34.52
CA ILE A 35 5.19 -19.24 33.74
C ILE A 35 6.20 -18.32 33.03
N VAL A 36 7.26 -17.90 33.73
CA VAL A 36 8.34 -17.06 33.18
C VAL A 36 9.09 -17.80 32.08
N LEU A 37 9.46 -19.08 32.27
CA LEU A 37 10.07 -19.90 31.21
C LEU A 37 9.15 -20.10 30.01
N LYS A 38 7.84 -20.24 30.23
CA LYS A 38 6.84 -20.36 29.15
C LYS A 38 6.68 -19.06 28.37
N VAL A 39 6.73 -17.91 29.05
CA VAL A 39 6.74 -16.58 28.43
C VAL A 39 8.03 -16.36 27.64
N ILE A 40 9.20 -16.68 28.20
CA ILE A 40 10.51 -16.57 27.53
C ILE A 40 10.59 -17.52 26.33
N GLY A 41 10.13 -18.77 26.47
CA GLY A 41 10.08 -19.75 25.38
C GLY A 41 9.18 -19.31 24.24
N ASN A 42 7.98 -18.79 24.54
CA ASN A 42 7.08 -18.24 23.53
C ASN A 42 7.64 -16.97 22.87
N LEU A 43 8.39 -16.14 23.61
CA LEU A 43 9.08 -14.97 23.03
C LEU A 43 10.22 -15.38 22.10
N LEU A 44 11.01 -16.39 22.45
CA LEU A 44 12.13 -16.89 21.64
C LEU A 44 11.64 -17.47 20.31
N VAL A 45 10.59 -18.30 20.34
CA VAL A 45 9.97 -18.82 19.11
C VAL A 45 9.43 -17.69 18.24
N LYS A 46 8.75 -16.70 18.84
CA LYS A 46 8.25 -15.53 18.11
C LYS A 46 9.35 -14.62 17.58
N ALA A 47 10.48 -14.49 18.27
CA ALA A 47 11.60 -13.68 17.81
C ALA A 47 12.26 -14.25 16.55
N LEU A 48 12.17 -15.58 16.35
CA LEU A 48 12.65 -16.24 15.14
C LEU A 48 11.70 -16.06 13.95
N THR A 49 10.39 -16.11 14.18
CA THR A 49 9.40 -15.99 13.10
C THR A 49 9.00 -14.55 12.80
N ALA A 50 9.11 -13.65 13.79
CA ALA A 50 8.67 -12.26 13.72
C ALA A 50 9.63 -11.37 14.52
N PRO A 51 10.86 -11.12 14.02
CA PRO A 51 11.90 -10.39 14.76
C PRO A 51 11.50 -8.96 15.15
N PHE A 52 10.49 -8.38 14.49
CA PHE A 52 9.98 -7.04 14.76
C PHE A 52 8.79 -7.00 15.72
N ALA A 53 8.17 -8.15 16.05
CA ALA A 53 7.02 -8.19 16.97
C ALA A 53 7.37 -7.65 18.38
N LEU A 54 8.65 -7.74 18.76
CA LEU A 54 9.16 -7.18 20.03
C LEU A 54 9.15 -5.65 20.04
N LEU A 55 9.24 -4.99 18.88
CA LEU A 55 9.24 -3.53 18.78
C LEU A 55 7.87 -2.91 19.08
N ALA A 56 6.78 -3.65 18.91
CA ALA A 56 5.42 -3.18 19.21
C ALA A 56 4.91 -3.59 20.61
N GLY A 57 5.79 -4.08 21.51
CA GLY A 57 5.41 -4.41 22.88
C GLY A 57 4.91 -5.84 23.10
N GLY A 58 5.31 -6.80 22.25
CA GLY A 58 5.12 -8.24 22.52
C GLY A 58 3.77 -8.83 22.09
N GLY A 59 2.86 -8.02 21.54
CA GLY A 59 1.69 -8.50 20.82
C GLY A 59 2.11 -9.15 19.51
N GLY A 60 1.79 -10.43 19.31
CA GLY A 60 2.35 -11.32 18.28
C GLY A 60 2.00 -11.02 16.81
N GLU A 61 1.83 -9.76 16.43
CA GLU A 61 1.66 -9.35 15.04
C GLU A 61 3.03 -9.21 14.37
N ASP A 62 3.16 -9.82 13.19
CA ASP A 62 4.37 -9.71 12.39
C ASP A 62 4.42 -8.34 11.70
N LEU A 63 5.27 -7.45 12.21
CA LEU A 63 5.45 -6.11 11.68
C LEU A 63 6.37 -6.07 10.44
N SER A 64 6.91 -7.21 10.01
CA SER A 64 7.78 -7.29 8.84
C SER A 64 7.02 -7.19 7.51
N VAL A 65 5.72 -7.46 7.53
CA VAL A 65 4.87 -7.48 6.34
C VAL A 65 3.78 -6.40 6.44
N VAL A 66 3.68 -5.60 5.39
CA VAL A 66 2.62 -4.59 5.26
C VAL A 66 1.63 -5.08 4.23
N GLU A 67 0.40 -5.30 4.66
CA GLU A 67 -0.65 -5.78 3.78
C GLU A 67 -1.22 -4.65 2.91
N PHE A 68 -1.38 -4.97 1.63
CA PHE A 68 -2.04 -4.13 0.65
C PHE A 68 -3.33 -4.80 0.19
N ARG A 69 -4.29 -3.99 -0.25
CA ARG A 69 -5.48 -4.52 -0.90
C ARG A 69 -5.07 -5.26 -2.18
N PRO A 70 -5.58 -6.50 -2.42
CA PRO A 70 -5.16 -7.33 -3.55
C PRO A 70 -5.22 -6.59 -4.89
N GLY A 71 -4.16 -6.70 -5.69
CA GLY A 71 -4.07 -6.06 -7.00
C GLY A 71 -3.96 -4.53 -6.98
N THR A 72 -3.71 -3.92 -5.81
CA THR A 72 -3.54 -2.47 -5.68
C THR A 72 -2.33 -2.11 -4.81
N ALA A 73 -1.86 -0.87 -4.95
CA ALA A 73 -0.89 -0.25 -4.05
C ALA A 73 -1.54 0.49 -2.87
N LEU A 74 -2.84 0.26 -2.62
CA LEU A 74 -3.55 0.84 -1.47
C LEU A 74 -3.35 -0.05 -0.24
N LEU A 75 -2.92 0.56 0.86
CA LEU A 75 -2.77 -0.14 2.13
C LEU A 75 -4.10 -0.70 2.62
N ALA A 76 -4.07 -1.94 3.13
CA ALA A 76 -5.16 -2.48 3.92
C ALA A 76 -5.17 -1.82 5.32
N ASP A 77 -6.28 -1.93 6.05
CA ASP A 77 -6.38 -1.34 7.39
C ASP A 77 -5.38 -1.98 8.37
N SER A 78 -5.17 -3.30 8.25
CA SER A 78 -4.10 -4.05 8.94
C SER A 78 -2.72 -3.48 8.61
N GLY A 79 -2.43 -3.26 7.31
CA GLY A 79 -1.17 -2.70 6.84
C GLY A 79 -0.88 -1.29 7.36
N ARG A 80 -1.91 -0.44 7.49
CA ARG A 80 -1.79 0.90 8.10
C ARG A 80 -1.38 0.81 9.57
N GLY A 81 -2.05 -0.05 10.35
CA GLY A 81 -1.73 -0.23 11.77
C GLY A 81 -0.30 -0.75 11.99
N THR A 82 0.16 -1.66 11.13
CA THR A 82 1.54 -2.14 11.13
C THR A 82 2.53 -1.00 10.86
N LEU A 83 2.30 -0.21 9.81
CA LEU A 83 3.18 0.92 9.46
C LEU A 83 3.25 1.95 10.59
N ASP A 84 2.14 2.26 11.25
CA ASP A 84 2.14 3.21 12.37
C ASP A 84 2.98 2.71 13.56
N LYS A 85 2.93 1.41 13.87
CA LYS A 85 3.75 0.77 14.90
C LYS A 85 5.24 0.82 14.53
N VAL A 86 5.56 0.51 13.28
CA VAL A 86 6.94 0.53 12.76
C VAL A 86 7.50 1.96 12.76
N ALA A 87 6.74 2.95 12.29
CA ALA A 87 7.14 4.35 12.30
C ALA A 87 7.42 4.86 13.73
N LYS A 88 6.60 4.47 14.70
CA LYS A 88 6.82 4.79 16.11
C LYS A 88 8.11 4.14 16.65
N ALA A 89 8.32 2.85 16.39
CA ALA A 89 9.51 2.14 16.85
C ALA A 89 10.81 2.66 16.22
N LEU A 90 10.77 3.07 14.95
CA LEU A 90 11.88 3.73 14.27
C LEU A 90 12.13 5.14 14.81
N ALA A 91 11.07 5.88 15.12
CA ALA A 91 11.20 7.17 15.79
C ALA A 91 11.86 6.99 17.15
N ASP A 92 11.58 5.95 17.93
CA ASP A 92 12.23 5.77 19.24
C ASP A 92 13.70 5.30 19.12
N ARG A 93 14.17 4.91 17.93
CA ARG A 93 15.47 4.24 17.73
C ARG A 93 16.18 4.71 16.46
N ASP A 94 16.73 5.91 16.50
CA ASP A 94 17.38 6.60 15.37
C ASP A 94 18.58 5.83 14.76
N ALA A 95 19.15 4.85 15.47
CA ALA A 95 20.27 4.02 14.98
C ALA A 95 19.82 2.89 14.02
N LEU A 96 18.52 2.58 13.94
CA LEU A 96 18.00 1.52 13.09
C LEU A 96 17.85 2.00 11.64
N LYS A 97 18.36 1.19 10.71
CA LYS A 97 18.16 1.37 9.27
C LYS A 97 17.30 0.24 8.74
N MET A 98 16.24 0.57 8.00
CA MET A 98 15.31 -0.40 7.41
C MET A 98 15.26 -0.23 5.90
N THR A 99 15.14 -1.34 5.17
CA THR A 99 14.91 -1.35 3.73
C THR A 99 13.50 -1.83 3.46
N VAL A 100 12.72 -1.00 2.77
CA VAL A 100 11.35 -1.34 2.35
C VAL A 100 11.40 -1.83 0.91
N THR A 101 10.95 -3.07 0.70
CA THR A 101 10.75 -3.66 -0.62
C THR A 101 9.27 -3.97 -0.79
N GLY A 102 8.73 -3.72 -1.97
CA GLY A 102 7.39 -4.14 -2.31
C GLY A 102 7.42 -5.49 -3.01
N SER A 103 6.36 -6.27 -2.85
CA SER A 103 6.17 -7.54 -3.51
C SER A 103 4.76 -7.61 -4.13
N ALA A 104 4.63 -8.45 -5.15
CA ALA A 104 3.37 -8.79 -5.78
C ALA A 104 3.45 -10.22 -6.32
N ASP A 105 2.38 -11.00 -6.11
CA ASP A 105 2.30 -12.38 -6.58
C ASP A 105 1.41 -12.47 -7.82
N ALA A 106 1.99 -12.91 -8.94
CA ALA A 106 1.24 -13.02 -10.19
C ALA A 106 0.10 -14.05 -10.11
N ALA A 107 0.33 -15.20 -9.49
CA ALA A 107 -0.65 -16.28 -9.43
C ALA A 107 -1.83 -15.89 -8.51
N ALA A 108 -1.53 -15.25 -7.38
CA ALA A 108 -2.55 -14.84 -6.42
C ALA A 108 -3.28 -13.54 -6.82
N GLU A 109 -2.62 -12.61 -7.53
CA GLU A 109 -3.13 -11.24 -7.68
C GLU A 109 -3.55 -10.85 -9.10
N SER A 110 -3.27 -11.65 -10.13
CA SER A 110 -3.59 -11.27 -11.52
C SER A 110 -5.05 -10.88 -11.72
N GLU A 111 -5.98 -11.65 -11.16
CA GLU A 111 -7.40 -11.34 -11.30
C GLU A 111 -7.80 -10.11 -10.49
N ALA A 112 -7.28 -9.98 -9.26
CA ALA A 112 -7.50 -8.82 -8.41
C ALA A 112 -6.99 -7.54 -9.08
N LEU A 113 -5.82 -7.58 -9.73
CA LEU A 113 -5.26 -6.47 -10.49
C LEU A 113 -6.16 -6.06 -11.65
N ARG A 114 -6.66 -7.03 -12.44
CA ARG A 114 -7.60 -6.75 -13.54
C ARG A 114 -8.88 -6.09 -13.04
N ARG A 115 -9.43 -6.58 -11.92
CA ARG A 115 -10.61 -5.99 -11.28
C ARG A 115 -10.31 -4.57 -10.81
N ALA A 116 -9.20 -4.34 -10.13
CA ALA A 116 -8.80 -3.03 -9.62
C ALA A 116 -8.57 -2.01 -10.74
N VAL A 117 -7.88 -2.40 -11.81
CA VAL A 117 -7.64 -1.54 -12.97
C VAL A 117 -8.95 -1.20 -13.69
N LEU A 118 -9.86 -2.16 -13.84
CA LEU A 118 -11.19 -1.87 -14.38
C LEU A 118 -11.94 -0.87 -13.50
N GLU A 119 -11.95 -1.10 -12.18
CA GLU A 119 -12.63 -0.22 -11.24
C GLU A 119 -12.10 1.22 -11.31
N ALA A 120 -10.76 1.37 -11.36
CA ALA A 120 -10.12 2.67 -11.53
C ALA A 120 -10.52 3.36 -12.85
N ARG A 121 -10.68 2.60 -13.95
CA ARG A 121 -11.16 3.14 -15.24
C ARG A 121 -12.61 3.61 -15.15
N LEU A 122 -13.48 2.87 -14.48
CA LEU A 122 -14.88 3.26 -14.26
C LEU A 122 -14.96 4.54 -13.42
N LEU A 123 -14.24 4.60 -12.31
CA LEU A 123 -14.17 5.80 -11.46
C LEU A 123 -13.60 7.01 -12.21
N ALA A 124 -12.59 6.81 -13.06
CA ALA A 124 -12.05 7.87 -13.90
C ALA A 124 -13.07 8.39 -14.92
N GLU A 125 -13.84 7.52 -15.55
CA GLU A 125 -14.89 7.96 -16.48
C GLU A 125 -16.03 8.66 -15.73
N ARG A 126 -16.43 8.17 -14.56
CA ARG A 126 -17.41 8.86 -13.70
C ARG A 126 -16.94 10.28 -13.33
N ARG A 127 -15.66 10.45 -12.98
CA ARG A 127 -15.08 11.77 -12.72
C ARG A 127 -15.14 12.67 -13.94
N ARG A 128 -14.84 12.15 -15.13
CA ARG A 128 -14.92 12.92 -16.38
C ARG A 128 -16.34 13.38 -16.68
N GLU A 129 -17.34 12.54 -16.45
CA GLU A 129 -18.75 12.95 -16.57
C GLU A 129 -19.07 14.12 -15.65
N LEU A 130 -18.74 14.01 -14.36
CA LEU A 130 -18.99 15.07 -13.38
C LEU A 130 -18.30 16.39 -13.78
N LEU A 131 -17.08 16.32 -14.31
CA LEU A 131 -16.37 17.50 -14.82
C LEU A 131 -17.05 18.11 -16.05
N ARG A 132 -17.57 17.28 -16.97
CA ARG A 132 -18.36 17.75 -18.13
C ARG A 132 -19.68 18.40 -17.69
N ASP A 133 -20.26 17.90 -16.60
CA ASP A 133 -21.48 18.44 -15.98
C ASP A 133 -21.21 19.71 -15.14
N GLY A 134 -19.98 20.23 -15.15
CA GLY A 134 -19.61 21.49 -14.51
C GLY A 134 -19.12 21.38 -13.06
N ALA A 135 -18.95 20.17 -12.53
CA ALA A 135 -18.36 19.99 -11.21
C ALA A 135 -16.89 20.44 -11.18
N THR A 136 -16.42 20.96 -10.04
CA THR A 136 -14.99 21.22 -9.85
C THR A 136 -14.21 19.91 -9.67
N ALA A 137 -12.89 19.92 -9.88
CA ALA A 137 -12.05 18.74 -9.65
C ALA A 137 -12.22 18.13 -8.25
N ALA A 138 -12.30 18.96 -7.22
CA ALA A 138 -12.50 18.51 -5.84
C ALA A 138 -13.88 17.84 -5.63
N GLN A 139 -14.93 18.37 -6.27
CA GLN A 139 -16.27 17.77 -6.22
C GLN A 139 -16.33 16.47 -7.02
N ALA A 140 -15.73 16.44 -8.21
CA ALA A 140 -15.66 15.24 -9.04
C ALA A 140 -14.96 14.10 -8.30
N ASP A 141 -13.85 14.38 -7.61
CA ASP A 141 -13.17 13.38 -6.78
C ASP A 141 -14.07 12.91 -5.61
N ALA A 142 -14.69 13.84 -4.88
CA ALA A 142 -15.55 13.51 -3.72
C ALA A 142 -16.82 12.74 -4.09
N LEU A 143 -17.41 13.00 -5.26
CA LEU A 143 -18.68 12.43 -5.71
C LEU A 143 -18.51 11.24 -6.65
N SER A 144 -17.28 10.78 -6.88
CA SER A 144 -16.97 9.65 -7.76
C SER A 144 -17.29 8.30 -7.11
N THR A 145 -18.56 8.10 -6.76
CA THR A 145 -19.09 6.83 -6.27
C THR A 145 -19.76 6.06 -7.41
N LEU A 146 -19.73 4.73 -7.31
CA LEU A 146 -20.34 3.81 -8.28
C LEU A 146 -21.43 3.00 -7.57
N ASP A 147 -22.65 3.52 -7.57
CA ASP A 147 -23.84 2.71 -7.27
C ASP A 147 -24.13 1.76 -8.45
N ALA A 148 -25.06 0.82 -8.29
CA ALA A 148 -25.34 -0.19 -9.31
C ALA A 148 -25.75 0.43 -10.66
N ALA A 149 -26.60 1.45 -10.64
CA ALA A 149 -27.08 2.13 -11.85
C ALA A 149 -25.97 2.95 -12.53
N THR A 150 -25.19 3.73 -11.77
CA THR A 150 -24.05 4.48 -12.32
C THR A 150 -22.99 3.54 -12.87
N ARG A 151 -22.72 2.43 -12.16
CA ARG A 151 -21.74 1.44 -12.61
C ARG A 151 -22.10 0.90 -13.98
N GLU A 152 -23.34 0.46 -14.19
CA GLU A 152 -23.74 -0.09 -15.49
C GLU A 152 -23.65 0.97 -16.60
N ARG A 153 -24.12 2.18 -16.34
CA ARG A 153 -24.06 3.30 -17.29
C ARG A 153 -22.63 3.63 -17.70
N VAL A 154 -21.74 3.78 -16.72
CA VAL A 154 -20.32 4.09 -16.94
C VAL A 154 -19.60 2.90 -17.59
N LEU A 155 -19.93 1.67 -17.21
CA LEU A 155 -19.38 0.45 -17.83
C LEU A 155 -19.71 0.41 -19.33
N ARG A 156 -20.95 0.70 -19.72
CA ARG A 156 -21.34 0.79 -21.13
C ARG A 156 -20.57 1.88 -21.87
N ALA A 157 -20.39 3.05 -21.25
CA ALA A 157 -19.61 4.14 -21.83
C ALA A 157 -18.14 3.73 -22.06
N VAL A 158 -17.50 3.13 -21.05
CA VAL A 158 -16.12 2.63 -21.13
C VAL A 158 -16.00 1.51 -22.16
N TYR A 159 -16.93 0.56 -22.20
CA TYR A 159 -16.96 -0.52 -23.19
C TYR A 159 -17.09 0.00 -24.63
N ARG A 160 -17.96 1.00 -24.86
CA ARG A 160 -18.13 1.63 -26.18
C ARG A 160 -16.86 2.36 -26.61
N ALA A 161 -16.23 3.09 -25.69
CA ALA A 161 -15.03 3.89 -25.96
C ALA A 161 -13.72 3.09 -26.05
N ALA A 162 -13.60 1.94 -25.37
CA ALA A 162 -12.40 1.12 -25.38
C ALA A 162 -12.10 0.58 -26.78
N ASP A 163 -10.85 0.54 -27.23
CA ASP A 163 -10.52 -0.16 -28.47
C ASP A 163 -10.22 -1.64 -28.15
N ILE A 164 -11.11 -2.54 -28.57
CA ILE A 164 -11.07 -3.96 -28.21
C ILE A 164 -11.05 -4.77 -29.50
N PRO A 165 -10.08 -5.68 -29.70
CA PRO A 165 -10.12 -6.60 -30.83
C PRO A 165 -11.37 -7.47 -30.76
N ASP A 166 -12.00 -7.71 -31.91
CA ASP A 166 -13.17 -8.59 -32.05
C ASP A 166 -14.38 -8.23 -31.18
N LYS A 167 -14.68 -6.93 -31.04
CA LYS A 167 -15.94 -6.52 -30.39
C LYS A 167 -17.14 -7.21 -31.05
N PRO A 168 -18.01 -7.88 -30.27
CA PRO A 168 -19.18 -8.55 -30.82
C PRO A 168 -20.09 -7.54 -31.52
N ARG A 169 -20.47 -7.87 -32.75
CA ARG A 169 -21.40 -7.09 -33.56
C ARG A 169 -22.66 -7.90 -33.84
N ASN A 170 -23.78 -7.21 -33.99
CA ASN A 170 -25.03 -7.85 -34.41
C ASN A 170 -25.03 -8.07 -35.94
N ALA A 171 -26.08 -8.72 -36.45
CA ALA A 171 -26.23 -9.01 -37.88
C ALA A 171 -26.22 -7.74 -38.77
N LEU A 172 -26.49 -6.57 -38.21
CA LEU A 172 -26.44 -5.27 -38.88
C LEU A 172 -25.07 -4.58 -38.77
N ARG A 173 -24.02 -5.30 -38.34
CA ARG A 173 -22.64 -4.80 -38.11
C ARG A 173 -22.59 -3.65 -37.08
N MET A 174 -23.65 -3.42 -36.31
CA MET A 174 -23.67 -2.49 -35.18
C MET A 174 -23.07 -3.17 -33.95
N LEU A 175 -22.55 -2.39 -33.00
CA LEU A 175 -22.03 -2.92 -31.75
C LEU A 175 -23.16 -3.67 -31.02
N ARG A 176 -22.92 -4.95 -30.71
CA ARG A 176 -23.92 -5.78 -30.03
C ARG A 176 -24.06 -5.28 -28.59
N ASP A 177 -25.31 -5.14 -28.14
CA ASP A 177 -25.55 -4.97 -26.72
C ASP A 177 -25.42 -6.33 -26.02
N ILE A 178 -24.44 -6.43 -25.14
CA ILE A 178 -24.09 -7.64 -24.38
C ILE A 178 -24.37 -7.39 -22.89
N PRO A 179 -24.66 -8.42 -22.09
CA PRO A 179 -24.92 -8.22 -20.67
C PRO A 179 -23.72 -7.60 -19.94
N PRO A 180 -23.94 -6.85 -18.83
CA PRO A 180 -22.86 -6.17 -18.10
C PRO A 180 -21.69 -7.08 -17.70
N ALA A 181 -21.98 -8.31 -17.28
CA ALA A 181 -20.95 -9.29 -16.91
C ALA A 181 -20.00 -9.64 -18.06
N GLU A 182 -20.52 -9.75 -19.28
CA GLU A 182 -19.70 -10.02 -20.47
C GLU A 182 -18.87 -8.79 -20.87
N MET A 183 -19.42 -7.58 -20.74
CA MET A 183 -18.65 -6.34 -20.96
C MET A 183 -17.44 -6.28 -20.01
N GLU A 184 -17.66 -6.55 -18.72
CA GLU A 184 -16.58 -6.57 -17.74
C GLU A 184 -15.52 -7.63 -18.08
N ALA A 185 -15.94 -8.83 -18.49
CA ALA A 185 -15.01 -9.91 -18.84
C ALA A 185 -14.13 -9.51 -20.04
N LEU A 186 -14.71 -8.92 -21.08
CA LEU A 186 -13.98 -8.45 -22.26
C LEU A 186 -13.00 -7.32 -21.92
N LEU A 187 -13.40 -6.39 -21.06
CA LEU A 187 -12.53 -5.31 -20.60
C LEU A 187 -11.38 -5.85 -19.72
N LYS A 188 -11.66 -6.78 -18.81
CA LYS A 188 -10.64 -7.42 -17.95
C LYS A 188 -9.64 -8.23 -18.77
N ARG A 189 -10.07 -8.89 -19.85
CA ARG A 189 -9.20 -9.70 -20.71
C ARG A 189 -8.05 -8.91 -21.34
N GLN A 190 -8.29 -7.65 -21.66
CA GLN A 190 -7.28 -6.76 -22.26
C GLN A 190 -6.32 -6.15 -21.25
N ILE A 191 -6.61 -6.25 -19.96
CA ILE A 191 -5.73 -5.74 -18.93
C ILE A 191 -4.57 -6.73 -18.76
N ALA A 192 -3.38 -6.25 -19.12
CA ALA A 192 -2.13 -6.98 -18.92
C ALA A 192 -1.90 -7.18 -17.42
N ALA A 193 -1.87 -8.44 -16.99
CA ALA A 193 -1.58 -8.85 -15.61
C ALA A 193 -0.37 -9.80 -15.59
N GLY A 194 0.57 -9.58 -16.52
CA GLY A 194 1.79 -10.37 -16.64
C GLY A 194 2.88 -9.96 -15.64
N PRO A 195 4.08 -10.55 -15.75
CA PRO A 195 5.20 -10.31 -14.84
C PRO A 195 5.59 -8.82 -14.70
N ASP A 196 5.55 -8.07 -15.80
CA ASP A 196 5.88 -6.64 -15.78
C ASP A 196 4.87 -5.82 -14.98
N ALA A 197 3.58 -6.16 -15.08
CA ALA A 197 2.54 -5.51 -14.30
C ALA A 197 2.69 -5.79 -12.79
N MET A 198 3.14 -7.00 -12.42
CA MET A 198 3.44 -7.35 -11.03
C MET A 198 4.68 -6.64 -10.51
N ARG A 199 5.71 -6.49 -11.34
CA ARG A 199 6.91 -5.72 -11.00
C ARG A 199 6.55 -4.25 -10.75
N GLU A 200 5.73 -3.67 -11.61
CA GLU A 200 5.23 -2.31 -11.46
C GLU A 200 4.41 -2.16 -10.17
N LEU A 201 3.50 -3.09 -9.90
CA LEU A 201 2.72 -3.12 -8.66
C LEU A 201 3.62 -3.20 -7.42
N ALA A 202 4.65 -4.04 -7.45
CA ALA A 202 5.63 -4.15 -6.37
C ALA A 202 6.42 -2.85 -6.16
N LEU A 203 6.84 -2.17 -7.24
CA LEU A 203 7.51 -0.87 -7.15
C LEU A 203 6.60 0.20 -6.53
N GLN A 204 5.33 0.25 -6.96
CA GLN A 204 4.33 1.17 -6.42
C GLN A 204 4.09 0.93 -4.93
N ARG A 205 3.97 -0.33 -4.49
CA ARG A 205 3.84 -0.69 -3.06
C ARG A 205 5.05 -0.28 -2.25
N GLY A 206 6.26 -0.55 -2.75
CA GLY A 206 7.50 -0.13 -2.09
C GLY A 206 7.61 1.38 -1.96
N GLY A 207 7.21 2.13 -2.99
CA GLY A 207 7.11 3.59 -2.95
C GLY A 207 6.07 4.09 -1.96
N GLY A 208 4.86 3.51 -1.98
CA GLY A 208 3.75 3.88 -1.09
C GLY A 208 4.08 3.68 0.39
N ALA A 209 4.68 2.54 0.74
CA ALA A 209 5.10 2.27 2.12
C ALA A 209 6.16 3.26 2.62
N ARG A 210 7.15 3.61 1.77
CA ARG A 210 8.17 4.63 2.12
C ARG A 210 7.57 6.04 2.28
N CYS A 211 6.65 6.43 1.40
CA CYS A 211 6.00 7.73 1.49
C CYS A 211 5.09 7.86 2.72
N ALA A 212 4.39 6.79 3.11
CA ALA A 212 3.58 6.76 4.32
C ALA A 212 4.45 6.96 5.59
N ASP A 213 5.59 6.28 5.66
CA ASP A 213 6.56 6.46 6.76
C ASP A 213 7.08 7.91 6.85
N CYS A 214 7.43 8.51 5.70
CA CYS A 214 7.84 9.92 5.64
C CYS A 214 6.76 10.89 6.16
N GLN A 215 5.48 10.59 5.92
CA GLN A 215 4.36 11.41 6.41
C GLN A 215 4.09 11.20 7.91
N GLY A 216 4.20 9.96 8.40
CA GLY A 216 4.07 9.62 9.82
C GLY A 216 5.16 10.27 10.68
N ALA A 217 6.41 10.29 10.20
CA ALA A 217 7.53 10.97 10.86
C ALA A 217 7.40 12.50 10.81
N ALA A 218 6.99 13.05 9.66
CA ALA A 218 6.79 14.50 9.49
C ALA A 218 5.58 15.05 10.27
N GLY A 219 4.57 14.21 10.55
CA GLY A 219 3.38 14.59 11.32
C GLY A 219 3.60 14.75 12.83
N ARG A 220 4.73 14.30 13.38
CA ARG A 220 5.06 14.40 14.82
C ARG A 220 6.27 15.26 15.14
N ALA A 221 7.11 15.57 14.16
CA ALA A 221 8.13 16.59 14.31
C ALA A 221 7.47 17.97 14.20
N ALA A 222 7.33 18.68 15.32
CA ALA A 222 7.03 20.11 15.30
C ALA A 222 8.09 20.82 14.45
N VAL A 223 7.73 21.14 13.20
CA VAL A 223 8.62 21.80 12.25
C VAL A 223 9.00 23.16 12.84
N PRO A 224 10.29 23.44 13.10
CA PRO A 224 10.70 24.77 13.52
C PRO A 224 10.35 25.76 12.41
N ARG A 225 9.58 26.80 12.78
CA ARG A 225 9.01 27.85 11.89
C ARG A 225 10.02 28.53 10.96
N ARG A 226 11.32 28.36 11.15
CA ARG A 226 12.37 29.00 10.31
C ARG A 226 12.61 28.31 8.96
N ALA A 227 12.14 27.09 8.73
CA ALA A 227 12.34 26.38 7.44
C ALA A 227 11.16 26.49 6.45
N GLN A 228 10.04 27.14 6.81
CA GLN A 228 8.86 27.27 5.94
C GLN A 228 8.98 28.39 4.89
N ALA A 229 9.98 29.26 4.96
CA ALA A 229 10.06 30.44 4.08
C ALA A 229 10.55 30.15 2.64
N ARG A 230 11.15 28.98 2.35
CA ARG A 230 11.68 28.65 1.00
C ARG A 230 10.81 27.72 0.16
N ARG A 231 9.65 27.26 0.66
CA ARG A 231 8.68 26.46 -0.11
C ARG A 231 7.38 27.23 -0.34
N ARG A 232 7.47 28.48 -0.79
CA ARG A 232 6.32 29.13 -1.42
C ARG A 232 6.23 28.63 -2.86
N GLY A 233 5.26 27.76 -3.14
CA GLY A 233 4.83 27.56 -4.53
C GLY A 233 4.16 26.24 -4.93
N ARG A 234 4.15 25.17 -4.12
CA ARG A 234 3.40 23.95 -4.50
C ARG A 234 2.60 23.38 -3.32
N PRO A 235 1.27 23.35 -3.38
CA PRO A 235 0.46 22.68 -2.36
C PRO A 235 0.69 21.16 -2.43
N LEU A 236 0.87 20.56 -1.25
CA LEU A 236 1.20 19.14 -1.02
C LEU A 236 0.17 18.13 -1.57
N ARG A 237 -0.96 18.59 -2.11
CA ARG A 237 -1.91 17.73 -2.83
C ARG A 237 -1.45 17.33 -4.23
N GLN A 238 -0.43 18.00 -4.80
CA GLN A 238 0.06 17.72 -6.16
C GLN A 238 1.05 16.54 -6.25
N CYS A 239 1.64 16.07 -5.14
CA CYS A 239 2.58 14.95 -5.23
C CYS A 239 1.89 13.61 -5.56
N ALA A 240 0.63 13.42 -5.15
CA ALA A 240 -0.14 12.23 -5.49
C ALA A 240 -0.79 12.30 -6.90
N ALA A 241 -1.13 13.50 -7.37
CA ALA A 241 -1.76 13.69 -8.67
C ALA A 241 -0.75 13.61 -9.84
N VAL A 242 0.47 14.11 -9.66
CA VAL A 242 1.49 14.16 -10.73
C VAL A 242 1.96 12.75 -11.14
N ALA A 243 2.06 11.81 -10.20
CA ALA A 243 2.48 10.45 -10.51
C ALA A 243 1.46 9.66 -11.34
N VAL A 244 0.16 9.97 -11.20
CA VAL A 244 -0.92 9.28 -11.94
C VAL A 244 -1.10 9.90 -13.33
N ASP A 245 -0.86 11.21 -13.50
CA ASP A 245 -0.97 11.87 -14.81
C ASP A 245 0.20 11.55 -15.75
N GLU A 246 1.44 11.42 -15.25
CA GLU A 246 2.59 11.06 -16.10
C GLU A 246 2.50 9.63 -16.65
N LEU A 247 1.99 8.66 -15.86
CA LEU A 247 1.74 7.29 -16.31
C LEU A 247 0.63 7.20 -17.37
N ASN A 248 -0.36 8.09 -17.32
CA ASN A 248 -1.49 8.10 -18.26
C ASN A 248 -1.14 8.82 -19.58
N ALA A 249 -0.15 9.72 -19.56
CA ALA A 249 0.39 10.36 -20.75
C ALA A 249 1.26 9.39 -21.57
N ASP A 250 2.06 8.55 -20.92
CA ASP A 250 2.96 7.62 -21.60
C ASP A 250 2.18 6.47 -22.28
N GLN A 251 1.08 6.01 -21.66
CA GLN A 251 0.18 5.04 -22.29
C GLN A 251 -0.62 5.60 -23.48
N ARG A 252 -0.85 6.91 -23.55
CA ARG A 252 -1.47 7.56 -24.74
C ARG A 252 -0.47 7.79 -25.87
N ALA A 253 0.83 7.84 -25.58
CA ALA A 253 1.83 8.27 -26.53
C ALA A 253 2.34 7.15 -27.45
N GLY A 254 2.16 5.86 -27.11
CA GLY A 254 2.50 4.74 -28.00
C GLY A 254 3.95 4.77 -28.53
N ARG A 255 4.89 5.37 -27.80
CA ARG A 255 6.29 5.51 -28.23
C ARG A 255 7.17 4.45 -27.58
N PRO A 256 7.96 3.68 -28.37
CA PRO A 256 8.97 2.80 -27.79
C PRO A 256 10.08 3.64 -27.17
N SER A 257 10.26 3.54 -25.85
CA SER A 257 11.30 4.23 -25.09
C SER A 257 12.67 3.57 -25.30
N SER A 258 13.24 3.74 -26.50
CA SER A 258 14.65 3.41 -26.76
C SER A 258 15.56 4.52 -26.23
N ARG A 259 15.80 4.58 -24.90
CA ARG A 259 16.87 5.45 -24.38
C ARG A 259 17.34 5.11 -22.97
N TRP A 260 18.11 4.01 -22.84
CA TRP A 260 19.16 3.89 -21.81
C TRP A 260 20.35 3.13 -22.41
N ARG A 261 21.33 3.88 -22.93
CA ARG A 261 22.70 3.39 -23.16
C ARG A 261 23.65 4.33 -22.42
N ARG A 262 24.52 3.67 -21.66
CA ARG A 262 25.72 4.11 -20.92
C ARG A 262 25.44 4.82 -19.60
#